data_AF-A0A2R8AYG1-F1
#
_entry.id   AF-A0A2R8AYG1-F1
#
_cell.length_a   1.000
_cell.length_b   1.000
_cell.length_c   1.000
_cell.angle_alpha   90.00
_cell.angle_beta   90.00
_cell.angle_gamma   90.00
#
_symmetry.space_group_name_H-M   'P 1'
#
loop_
_entity.id
_entity.type
_entity.pdbx_description
1 polymer ?
#
loop_
_entity_poly.entity_id
_entity_poly.type
_entity_poly.pdbx_seq_one_letter_code
_entity_poly.pdbx_strand_id
1 'polypeptide(L)'
;MTLFWILTGALTLALGLLFTLAMLRGRTDAAPAESFDLKVYRDQLAEVDRDVARGVISEGDAERVRVEVSRRILAADAKAAQAAKGGSQPRRVTLAMAAILTLALLGGGAALYWQLGAPGYGDLALKDRIAMAKQARDTRPSQADAEAQTPAFTATDVSPEYQQLVERLRGAIKDRPEDLQGQQLLARSEAALGNYKAAYQAHQRIVAIKGDAASAEDYADLAGTMVLAAGGYVSPEAQVALEAALTRDRDNGAARYYGGLMMAQTGRPDIAFRMWRELLSDSTPDDPWTMPIRAQIEELAFRAGVNNFTLPPLDTPALPGPSQEDMANAAEMSEGDRASMIQGMVERLSDRLATEGGTPDEWARLINALGVLGDADRARAIYLESQTVFAGNAAALAALAAAAQNAGVAE
;
A
#
# COMPACT_ATOMS: atom_id res chain seq x y z
N MET A 1 0.98 -20.21 -21.51
CA MET A 1 1.62 -21.17 -20.59
C MET A 1 2.85 -21.87 -21.17
N THR A 2 2.77 -22.57 -22.31
CA THR A 2 3.94 -23.26 -22.92
C THR A 2 5.11 -22.34 -23.27
N LEU A 3 4.83 -21.14 -23.77
CA LEU A 3 5.85 -20.16 -24.13
C LEU A 3 6.72 -19.72 -22.95
N PHE A 4 6.12 -19.52 -21.76
CA PHE A 4 6.86 -19.11 -20.56
C PHE A 4 7.92 -20.15 -20.18
N TRP A 5 7.54 -21.43 -20.12
CA TRP A 5 8.45 -22.52 -19.80
C TRP A 5 9.57 -22.69 -20.82
N ILE A 6 9.28 -22.50 -22.10
CA ILE A 6 10.28 -22.53 -23.16
C ILE A 6 11.30 -21.39 -22.97
N LEU A 7 10.83 -20.17 -22.72
CA LEU A 7 11.70 -19.00 -22.56
C LEU A 7 12.57 -19.08 -21.30
N THR A 8 11.99 -19.42 -20.15
CA THR A 8 12.75 -19.52 -18.89
C THR A 8 13.71 -20.71 -18.88
N GLY A 9 13.31 -21.84 -19.47
CA GLY A 9 14.17 -22.99 -19.68
C GLY A 9 15.34 -22.66 -20.60
N ALA A 10 15.08 -22.01 -21.75
CA ALA A 10 16.12 -21.59 -22.69
C ALA A 10 17.08 -20.56 -22.07
N LEU A 11 16.57 -19.60 -21.30
CA LEU A 11 17.39 -18.61 -20.60
C LEU A 11 18.30 -19.28 -19.56
N THR A 12 17.76 -20.21 -18.77
CA THR A 12 18.55 -20.95 -17.76
C THR A 12 19.66 -21.77 -18.41
N LEU A 13 19.38 -22.43 -19.54
CA LEU A 13 20.38 -23.16 -20.32
C LEU A 13 21.45 -22.23 -20.90
N ALA A 14 21.06 -21.07 -21.44
CA ALA A 14 21.99 -20.07 -21.97
C ALA A 14 22.93 -19.53 -20.87
N LEU A 15 22.40 -19.23 -19.68
CA LEU A 15 23.19 -18.80 -18.53
C LEU A 15 24.14 -19.91 -18.05
N GLY A 16 23.64 -21.16 -17.97
CA GLY A 16 24.47 -22.33 -17.64
C GLY A 16 25.64 -22.50 -18.63
N LEU A 17 25.38 -22.32 -19.93
CA LEU A 17 26.42 -22.35 -20.96
C LEU A 17 27.44 -21.22 -20.77
N LEU A 18 27.00 -19.99 -20.51
CA LEU A 18 27.88 -18.85 -20.29
C LEU A 18 28.78 -19.05 -19.06
N PHE A 19 28.23 -19.53 -17.95
CA PHE A 19 29.01 -19.88 -16.77
C PHE A 19 30.04 -20.98 -17.07
N THR A 20 29.63 -22.00 -17.82
CA THR A 20 30.54 -23.07 -18.26
C THR A 20 31.69 -22.51 -19.10
N LEU A 21 31.39 -21.63 -20.07
CA LEU A 21 32.40 -20.99 -20.93
C LEU A 21 33.35 -20.08 -20.13
N ALA A 22 32.83 -19.33 -19.17
CA ALA A 22 33.62 -18.48 -18.28
C ALA A 22 34.58 -19.31 -17.40
N MET A 23 34.09 -20.39 -16.79
CA MET A 23 34.93 -21.30 -15.99
C MET A 23 35.99 -22.01 -16.83
N LEU A 24 35.69 -22.32 -18.10
CA LEU A 24 36.66 -22.93 -19.02
C LEU A 24 37.72 -21.93 -19.51
N ARG A 25 37.42 -20.63 -19.56
CA ARG A 25 38.37 -19.57 -19.94
C ARG A 25 39.31 -19.14 -18.81
N GLY A 26 38.90 -19.29 -17.55
CA GLY A 26 39.56 -18.69 -16.38
C GLY A 26 40.97 -19.20 -16.01
N ARG A 27 41.72 -19.86 -16.90
CA ARG A 27 43.07 -20.36 -16.58
C ARG A 27 44.02 -20.60 -17.74
N THR A 28 43.59 -20.39 -18.99
CA THR A 28 44.43 -20.65 -20.16
C THR A 28 45.35 -19.47 -20.53
N ASP A 29 45.05 -18.24 -20.10
CA ASP A 29 45.76 -17.04 -20.56
C ASP A 29 46.65 -16.35 -19.51
N ALA A 30 46.75 -16.88 -18.28
CA ALA A 30 47.80 -16.45 -17.36
C ALA A 30 49.12 -17.12 -17.78
N ALA A 31 49.77 -16.59 -18.83
CA ALA A 31 51.16 -16.91 -19.11
C ALA A 31 51.94 -16.70 -17.79
N PRO A 32 52.62 -17.73 -17.24
CA PRO A 32 53.26 -17.59 -15.95
C PRO A 32 54.21 -16.39 -16.00
N ALA A 33 54.12 -15.47 -15.04
CA ALA A 33 55.05 -14.34 -14.92
C ALA A 33 56.52 -14.79 -15.04
N GLU A 34 56.79 -16.01 -14.59
CA GLU A 34 58.11 -16.66 -14.64
C GLU A 34 58.63 -16.95 -16.05
N SER A 35 57.76 -17.09 -17.06
CA SER A 35 58.18 -17.21 -18.47
C SER A 35 58.75 -15.91 -19.03
N PHE A 36 58.33 -14.76 -18.48
CA PHE A 36 58.85 -13.44 -18.82
C PHE A 36 60.22 -13.21 -18.16
N ASP A 37 60.37 -13.65 -16.90
CA ASP A 37 61.63 -13.57 -16.14
C ASP A 37 62.77 -14.35 -16.83
N LEU A 38 62.48 -15.52 -17.42
CA LEU A 38 63.46 -16.32 -18.15
C LEU A 38 64.04 -15.59 -19.38
N LYS A 39 63.23 -14.80 -20.09
CA LYS A 39 63.71 -14.00 -21.23
C LYS A 39 64.61 -12.87 -20.75
N VAL A 40 64.20 -12.18 -19.68
CA VAL A 40 64.98 -11.10 -19.07
C VAL A 40 66.34 -11.60 -18.56
N TYR A 41 66.39 -12.76 -17.90
CA TYR A 41 67.66 -13.31 -17.42
C TYR A 41 68.60 -13.75 -18.55
N ARG A 42 68.07 -14.23 -19.69
CA ARG A 42 68.87 -14.54 -20.88
C ARG A 42 69.44 -13.26 -21.52
N ASP A 43 68.65 -12.20 -21.57
CA ASP A 43 69.09 -10.89 -22.06
C ASP A 43 70.16 -10.29 -21.14
N GLN A 44 70.04 -10.45 -19.81
CA GLN A 44 71.07 -10.06 -18.84
C GLN A 44 72.38 -10.83 -19.03
N LEU A 45 72.33 -12.13 -19.35
CA LEU A 45 73.53 -12.90 -19.62
C LEU A 45 74.26 -12.36 -20.87
N ALA A 46 73.51 -12.08 -21.93
CA ALA A 46 74.03 -11.49 -23.17
C ALA A 46 74.53 -10.05 -22.99
N GLU A 47 73.99 -9.31 -22.01
CA GLU A 47 74.49 -7.99 -21.64
C GLU A 47 75.82 -8.06 -20.90
N VAL A 48 75.96 -9.01 -19.96
CA VAL A 48 77.24 -9.30 -19.29
C VAL A 48 78.33 -9.67 -20.32
N ASP A 49 77.99 -10.47 -21.34
CA ASP A 49 78.89 -10.77 -22.47
C ASP A 49 79.37 -9.50 -23.19
N ARG A 50 78.47 -8.56 -23.46
CA ARG A 50 78.78 -7.29 -24.13
C ARG A 50 79.59 -6.34 -23.24
N ASP A 51 79.40 -6.37 -21.93
CA ASP A 51 80.12 -5.52 -20.97
C ASP A 51 81.56 -5.97 -20.75
N VAL A 52 81.80 -7.29 -20.76
CA VAL A 52 83.15 -7.86 -20.80
C VAL A 52 83.86 -7.47 -22.10
N ALA A 53 83.20 -7.63 -23.25
CA ALA A 53 83.77 -7.27 -24.55
C ALA A 53 84.09 -5.76 -24.67
N ARG A 54 83.38 -4.91 -23.93
CA ARG A 54 83.60 -3.45 -23.85
C ARG A 54 84.62 -3.04 -22.77
N GLY A 55 85.13 -3.98 -21.99
CA GLY A 55 86.09 -3.72 -20.90
C GLY A 55 85.49 -2.98 -19.70
N VAL A 56 84.16 -2.97 -19.56
CA VAL A 56 83.44 -2.28 -18.48
C VAL A 56 83.48 -3.10 -17.18
N ILE A 57 83.59 -4.43 -17.30
CA ILE A 57 83.62 -5.37 -16.18
C ILE A 57 84.84 -6.28 -16.34
N SER A 58 85.48 -6.64 -15.22
CA SER A 58 86.60 -7.59 -15.21
C SER A 58 86.12 -9.02 -15.47
N GLU A 59 86.94 -9.86 -16.11
CA GLU A 59 86.60 -11.26 -16.43
C GLU A 59 86.17 -12.04 -15.16
N GLY A 60 86.86 -11.81 -14.03
CA GLY A 60 86.58 -12.45 -12.76
C GLY A 60 85.26 -12.02 -12.11
N ASP A 61 84.86 -10.76 -12.26
CA ASP A 61 83.56 -10.28 -11.78
C ASP A 61 82.42 -10.78 -12.69
N ALA A 62 82.66 -10.83 -14.00
CA ALA A 62 81.70 -11.35 -14.97
C ALA A 62 81.37 -12.83 -14.75
N GLU A 63 82.37 -13.65 -14.39
CA GLU A 63 82.15 -15.06 -14.06
C GLU A 63 81.21 -15.23 -12.86
N ARG A 64 81.36 -14.39 -11.82
CA ARG A 64 80.48 -14.40 -10.64
C ARG A 64 79.04 -14.02 -11.01
N VAL A 65 78.87 -12.97 -11.82
CA VAL A 65 77.54 -12.53 -12.28
C VAL A 65 76.88 -13.60 -13.16
N ARG A 66 77.62 -14.25 -14.08
CA ARG A 66 77.10 -15.36 -14.89
C ARG A 66 76.62 -16.52 -14.05
N VAL A 67 77.37 -16.90 -13.02
CA VAL A 67 76.97 -17.98 -12.11
C VAL A 67 75.69 -17.62 -11.35
N GLU A 68 75.57 -16.38 -10.87
CA GLU A 68 74.36 -15.94 -10.16
C GLU A 68 73.13 -15.86 -11.09
N VAL A 69 73.27 -15.28 -12.29
CA VAL A 69 72.20 -15.21 -13.29
C VAL A 69 71.79 -16.60 -13.77
N SER A 70 72.74 -17.50 -14.01
CA SER A 70 72.47 -18.89 -14.37
C SER A 70 71.73 -19.64 -13.26
N ARG A 71 72.08 -19.38 -11.98
CA ARG A 71 71.35 -19.93 -10.83
C ARG A 71 69.92 -19.42 -10.75
N ARG A 72 69.69 -18.14 -11.07
CA ARG A 72 68.34 -17.53 -11.14
C ARG A 72 67.52 -18.12 -12.29
N ILE A 73 68.14 -18.37 -13.44
CA ILE A 73 67.51 -19.07 -14.57
C ILE A 73 67.06 -20.48 -14.15
N LEU A 74 67.93 -21.27 -13.53
CA LEU A 74 67.59 -22.62 -13.07
C LEU A 74 66.49 -22.61 -12.00
N ALA A 75 66.52 -21.64 -11.08
CA ALA A 75 65.48 -21.48 -10.06
C ALA A 75 64.12 -21.08 -10.67
N ALA A 76 64.12 -20.18 -11.66
CA ALA A 76 62.91 -19.78 -12.38
C ALA A 76 62.36 -20.92 -13.26
N ASP A 77 63.23 -21.68 -13.93
CA ASP A 77 62.83 -22.86 -14.72
C ASP A 77 62.26 -23.97 -13.83
N ALA A 78 62.86 -24.22 -12.67
CA ALA A 78 62.35 -25.17 -11.68
C ALA A 78 60.97 -24.75 -11.14
N LYS A 79 60.77 -23.46 -10.83
CA LYS A 79 59.46 -22.94 -10.41
C LYS A 79 58.43 -22.99 -11.54
N ALA A 80 58.80 -22.69 -12.79
CA ALA A 80 57.92 -22.77 -13.94
C ALA A 80 57.50 -24.22 -14.23
N ALA A 81 58.44 -25.17 -14.12
CA ALA A 81 58.17 -26.59 -14.21
C ALA A 81 57.29 -27.10 -13.06
N GLN A 82 57.42 -26.53 -11.86
CA GLN A 82 56.60 -26.86 -10.69
C GLN A 82 55.19 -26.26 -10.79
N ALA A 83 55.04 -25.05 -11.35
CA ALA A 83 53.76 -24.43 -11.67
C ALA A 83 53.02 -25.19 -12.79
N ALA A 84 53.75 -25.68 -13.81
CA ALA A 84 53.20 -26.53 -14.86
C ALA A 84 52.75 -27.93 -14.33
N LYS A 85 53.38 -28.43 -13.27
CA LYS A 85 52.97 -29.65 -12.54
C LYS A 85 51.84 -29.42 -11.53
N GLY A 86 51.62 -28.17 -11.10
CA GLY A 86 50.47 -27.74 -10.29
C GLY A 86 49.20 -27.79 -11.13
N GLY A 87 48.62 -28.99 -11.24
CA GLY A 87 47.60 -29.35 -12.23
C GLY A 87 46.55 -28.28 -12.54
N SER A 88 46.39 -28.00 -13.84
CA SER A 88 45.20 -27.32 -14.36
C SER A 88 43.96 -28.06 -13.88
N GLN A 89 42.95 -27.33 -13.41
CA GLN A 89 41.67 -27.92 -13.01
C GLN A 89 41.16 -28.86 -14.11
N PRO A 90 40.91 -30.15 -13.81
CA PRO A 90 40.58 -31.13 -14.84
C PRO A 90 39.26 -30.74 -15.53
N ARG A 91 39.33 -30.50 -16.83
CA ARG A 91 38.21 -30.04 -17.67
C ARG A 91 36.93 -30.86 -17.48
N ARG A 92 37.07 -32.18 -17.26
CA ARG A 92 35.94 -33.08 -16.99
C ARG A 92 35.23 -32.78 -15.67
N VAL A 93 35.97 -32.40 -14.63
CA VAL A 93 35.39 -32.02 -13.33
C VAL A 93 34.67 -30.68 -13.45
N THR A 94 35.24 -29.70 -14.15
CA THR A 94 34.57 -28.41 -14.42
C THR A 94 33.27 -28.61 -15.22
N LEU A 95 33.30 -29.43 -16.27
CA LEU A 95 32.10 -29.75 -17.06
C LEU A 95 31.04 -30.49 -16.22
N ALA A 96 31.45 -31.46 -15.40
CA ALA A 96 30.54 -32.19 -14.51
C ALA A 96 29.88 -31.27 -13.48
N MET A 97 30.66 -30.39 -12.83
CA MET A 97 30.13 -29.41 -11.89
C MET A 97 29.18 -28.43 -12.58
N ALA A 98 29.52 -27.94 -13.76
CA ALA A 98 28.66 -27.03 -14.51
C ALA A 98 27.34 -27.68 -14.93
N ALA A 99 27.39 -28.95 -15.36
CA ALA A 99 26.20 -29.74 -15.66
C ALA A 99 25.33 -29.96 -14.41
N ILE A 100 25.93 -30.33 -13.27
CA ILE A 100 25.23 -30.50 -12.00
C ILE A 100 24.56 -29.19 -11.57
N LEU A 101 25.27 -28.06 -11.62
CA LEU A 101 24.71 -26.75 -11.28
C LEU A 101 23.56 -26.37 -12.21
N THR A 102 23.71 -26.57 -13.52
CA THR A 102 22.64 -26.27 -14.50
C THR A 102 21.41 -27.14 -14.26
N LEU A 103 21.60 -28.44 -14.00
CA LEU A 103 20.51 -29.35 -13.67
C LEU A 103 19.86 -29.02 -12.32
N ALA A 104 20.66 -28.62 -11.32
CA ALA A 104 20.15 -28.17 -10.03
C ALA A 104 19.33 -26.87 -10.17
N LEU A 105 19.73 -25.94 -11.03
CA LEU A 105 18.97 -24.72 -11.30
C LEU A 105 17.66 -25.02 -12.04
N LEU A 106 17.70 -25.85 -13.09
CA LEU A 106 16.50 -26.23 -13.85
C LEU A 106 15.54 -27.05 -12.99
N GLY A 107 16.02 -28.15 -12.42
CA GLY A 107 15.21 -29.08 -11.63
C GLY A 107 14.80 -28.49 -10.29
N GLY A 108 15.71 -27.81 -9.60
CA GLY A 108 15.43 -27.13 -8.33
C GLY A 108 14.49 -25.95 -8.53
N GLY A 109 14.67 -25.15 -9.57
CA GLY A 109 13.75 -24.07 -9.92
C GLY A 109 12.34 -24.59 -10.24
N ALA A 110 12.25 -25.67 -11.03
CA ALA A 110 10.96 -26.31 -11.31
C ALA A 110 10.31 -26.90 -10.05
N ALA A 111 11.08 -27.56 -9.17
CA ALA A 111 10.59 -28.11 -7.91
C ALA A 111 10.11 -27.01 -6.95
N LEU A 112 10.87 -25.91 -6.83
CA LEU A 112 10.47 -24.75 -6.03
C LEU A 112 9.20 -24.10 -6.58
N TYR A 113 9.08 -23.94 -7.90
CA TYR A 113 7.84 -23.44 -8.50
C TYR A 113 6.68 -24.40 -8.25
N TRP A 114 6.90 -25.72 -8.27
CA TRP A 114 5.86 -26.69 -7.96
C TRP A 114 5.39 -26.62 -6.49
N GLN A 115 6.30 -26.29 -5.58
CA GLN A 115 6.02 -26.22 -4.15
C GLN A 115 5.45 -24.87 -3.70
N LEU A 116 5.91 -23.76 -4.30
CA LEU A 116 5.57 -22.39 -3.89
C LEU A 116 4.68 -21.66 -4.90
N GLY A 117 4.71 -22.06 -6.16
CA GLY A 117 3.96 -21.42 -7.23
C GLY A 117 2.51 -21.89 -7.30
N ALA A 118 1.82 -21.49 -8.36
CA ALA A 118 0.45 -21.88 -8.65
C ALA A 118 0.37 -22.67 -9.98
N PRO A 119 0.76 -23.95 -10.00
CA PRO A 119 0.67 -24.78 -11.20
C PRO A 119 -0.76 -24.81 -11.75
N GLY A 120 -0.90 -24.60 -13.06
CA GLY A 120 -2.21 -24.59 -13.73
C GLY A 120 -2.93 -23.24 -13.71
N TYR A 121 -2.40 -22.23 -13.03
CA TYR A 121 -2.96 -20.88 -13.08
C TYR A 121 -2.64 -20.22 -14.43
N GLY A 122 -3.67 -19.75 -15.14
CA GLY A 122 -3.53 -19.06 -16.41
C GLY A 122 -2.87 -17.68 -16.27
N ASP A 123 -2.50 -17.08 -17.39
CA ASP A 123 -2.02 -15.69 -17.46
C ASP A 123 -3.14 -14.65 -17.24
N LEU A 124 -4.40 -15.10 -17.10
CA LEU A 124 -5.61 -14.30 -16.85
C LEU A 124 -5.61 -13.00 -17.67
N ALA A 125 -5.55 -13.17 -18.99
CA ALA A 125 -5.60 -12.05 -19.91
C ALA A 125 -6.84 -11.18 -19.63
N LEU A 126 -6.78 -9.89 -20.00
CA LEU A 126 -7.87 -8.94 -19.73
C LEU A 126 -9.24 -9.47 -20.19
N LYS A 127 -9.29 -10.10 -21.36
CA LYS A 127 -10.52 -10.71 -21.90
C LYS A 127 -11.07 -11.80 -20.97
N ASP A 128 -10.21 -12.67 -20.46
CA ASP A 128 -10.61 -13.75 -19.56
C ASP A 128 -11.14 -13.17 -18.24
N ARG A 129 -10.45 -12.15 -17.69
CA ARG A 129 -10.90 -11.44 -16.48
C ARG A 129 -12.27 -10.79 -16.65
N ILE A 130 -12.53 -10.18 -17.81
CA ILE A 130 -13.85 -9.62 -18.12
C ILE A 130 -14.91 -10.72 -18.22
N ALA A 131 -14.60 -11.86 -18.85
CA ALA A 131 -15.52 -12.99 -18.93
C ALA A 131 -15.82 -13.60 -17.56
N MET A 132 -14.79 -13.79 -16.71
CA MET A 132 -14.93 -14.24 -15.33
C MET A 132 -15.77 -13.26 -14.50
N ALA A 133 -15.54 -11.94 -14.64
CA ALA A 133 -16.33 -10.92 -13.96
C ALA A 133 -17.82 -10.94 -14.39
N LYS A 134 -18.09 -11.17 -15.69
CA LYS A 134 -19.45 -11.35 -16.19
C LYS A 134 -20.09 -12.60 -15.57
N GLN A 135 -19.38 -13.73 -15.58
CA GLN A 135 -19.87 -14.96 -14.97
C GLN A 135 -20.16 -14.76 -13.48
N ALA A 136 -19.22 -14.15 -12.73
CA ALA A 136 -19.40 -13.84 -11.32
C ALA A 136 -20.66 -13.01 -11.07
N ARG A 137 -20.92 -12.01 -11.92
CA ARG A 137 -22.13 -11.18 -11.85
C ARG A 137 -23.41 -11.96 -12.15
N ASP A 138 -23.38 -12.86 -13.12
CA ASP A 138 -24.53 -13.65 -13.57
C ASP A 138 -24.89 -14.76 -12.58
N THR A 139 -23.89 -15.31 -11.86
CA THR A 139 -24.07 -16.41 -10.90
C THR A 139 -24.08 -15.94 -9.44
N ARG A 140 -24.40 -14.67 -9.21
CA ARG A 140 -24.48 -14.07 -7.88
C ARG A 140 -25.60 -14.72 -7.05
N PRO A 141 -25.36 -15.08 -5.77
CA PRO A 141 -26.42 -15.53 -4.87
C PRO A 141 -27.54 -14.50 -4.74
N SER A 142 -28.77 -14.97 -4.56
CA SER A 142 -29.92 -14.13 -4.24
C SER A 142 -29.74 -13.44 -2.88
N GLN A 143 -30.54 -12.40 -2.62
CA GLN A 143 -30.58 -11.75 -1.32
C GLN A 143 -30.81 -12.76 -0.17
N ALA A 144 -31.77 -13.68 -0.33
CA ALA A 144 -32.10 -14.66 0.70
C ALA A 144 -30.95 -15.66 0.94
N ASP A 145 -30.27 -16.10 -0.13
CA ASP A 145 -29.14 -17.02 -0.01
C ASP A 145 -27.93 -16.37 0.67
N ALA A 146 -27.69 -15.08 0.38
CA ALA A 146 -26.61 -14.32 1.00
C ALA A 146 -26.90 -14.04 2.49
N GLU A 147 -28.14 -13.68 2.84
CA GLU A 147 -28.57 -13.52 4.23
C GLU A 147 -28.42 -14.82 5.03
N ALA A 148 -28.78 -15.97 4.44
CA ALA A 148 -28.68 -17.26 5.13
C ALA A 148 -27.23 -17.65 5.47
N GLN A 149 -26.26 -17.11 4.73
CA GLN A 149 -24.82 -17.32 4.96
C GLN A 149 -24.21 -16.24 5.85
N THR A 150 -24.96 -15.18 6.16
CA THR A 150 -24.49 -14.06 6.98
C THR A 150 -24.79 -14.34 8.46
N PRO A 151 -23.79 -14.31 9.36
CA PRO A 151 -24.06 -14.40 10.79
C PRO A 151 -25.00 -13.28 11.24
N ALA A 152 -25.95 -13.60 12.11
CA ALA A 152 -26.86 -12.60 12.66
C ALA A 152 -26.05 -11.52 13.38
N PHE A 153 -26.26 -10.27 13.00
CA PHE A 153 -25.68 -9.14 13.71
C PHE A 153 -26.41 -8.94 15.04
N THR A 154 -25.67 -8.90 16.13
CA THR A 154 -26.22 -8.63 17.47
C THR A 154 -25.80 -7.24 17.89
N ALA A 155 -26.74 -6.30 17.88
CA ALA A 155 -26.49 -4.98 18.44
C ALA A 155 -26.13 -5.11 19.93
N THR A 156 -24.96 -4.57 20.29
CA THR A 156 -24.52 -4.47 21.68
C THR A 156 -25.07 -3.16 22.25
N ASP A 157 -25.45 -3.13 23.53
CA ASP A 157 -25.92 -1.92 24.23
C ASP A 157 -27.30 -1.35 23.84
N VAL A 158 -28.22 -2.19 23.39
CA VAL A 158 -29.62 -1.78 23.21
C VAL A 158 -30.36 -1.81 24.55
N SER A 159 -30.97 -0.68 24.94
CA SER A 159 -31.77 -0.63 26.17
C SER A 159 -33.02 -1.54 26.10
N PRO A 160 -33.38 -2.24 27.19
CA PRO A 160 -34.59 -3.05 27.25
C PRO A 160 -35.88 -2.26 26.92
N GLU A 161 -35.91 -0.98 27.30
CA GLU A 161 -37.03 -0.07 27.01
C GLU A 161 -37.19 0.16 25.50
N TYR A 162 -36.08 0.30 24.79
CA TYR A 162 -36.09 0.46 23.34
C TYR A 162 -36.57 -0.82 22.65
N GLN A 163 -36.10 -1.99 23.08
CA GLN A 163 -36.58 -3.28 22.54
C GLN A 163 -38.10 -3.43 22.71
N GLN A 164 -38.64 -3.08 23.88
CA GLN A 164 -40.08 -3.10 24.12
C GLN A 164 -40.84 -2.08 23.26
N LEU A 165 -40.27 -0.90 23.02
CA LEU A 165 -40.86 0.10 22.14
C LEU A 165 -40.97 -0.45 20.70
N VAL A 166 -39.91 -1.08 20.19
CA VAL A 166 -39.93 -1.68 18.85
C VAL A 166 -40.93 -2.84 18.78
N GLU A 167 -41.05 -3.65 19.83
CA GLU A 167 -42.05 -4.73 19.84
C GLU A 167 -43.49 -4.21 19.80
N ARG A 168 -43.79 -3.12 20.53
CA ARG A 168 -45.09 -2.45 20.44
C ARG A 168 -45.33 -1.87 19.04
N LEU A 169 -44.29 -1.30 18.42
CA LEU A 169 -44.36 -0.78 17.06
C LEU A 169 -44.67 -1.90 16.06
N ARG A 170 -43.99 -3.05 16.14
CA ARG A 170 -44.30 -4.24 15.32
C ARG A 170 -45.77 -4.64 15.46
N GLY A 171 -46.30 -4.64 16.69
CA GLY A 171 -47.71 -4.90 16.96
C GLY A 171 -48.63 -3.91 16.26
N ALA A 172 -48.38 -2.61 16.42
CA ALA A 172 -49.20 -1.55 15.83
C ALA A 172 -49.22 -1.59 14.29
N ILE A 173 -48.08 -1.93 13.67
CA ILE A 173 -47.96 -2.00 12.20
C ILE A 173 -48.72 -3.19 11.61
N LYS A 174 -48.89 -4.29 12.34
CA LYS A 174 -49.70 -5.42 11.88
C LYS A 174 -51.15 -5.01 11.59
N ASP A 175 -51.70 -4.12 12.42
CA ASP A 175 -53.07 -3.62 12.25
C ASP A 175 -53.15 -2.47 11.22
N ARG A 176 -52.02 -1.82 10.92
CA ARG A 176 -51.93 -0.67 10.00
C ARG A 176 -50.75 -0.81 9.03
N PRO A 177 -50.74 -1.81 8.15
CA PRO A 177 -49.59 -2.11 7.29
C PRO A 177 -49.33 -1.05 6.20
N GLU A 178 -50.30 -0.17 5.94
CA GLU A 178 -50.21 0.93 4.97
C GLU A 178 -49.89 2.29 5.62
N ASP A 179 -49.62 2.32 6.93
CA ASP A 179 -49.21 3.55 7.63
C ASP A 179 -47.76 3.91 7.25
N LEU A 180 -47.59 4.87 6.36
CA LEU A 180 -46.28 5.31 5.87
C LEU A 180 -45.34 5.76 7.00
N GLN A 181 -45.84 6.56 7.95
CA GLN A 181 -45.02 7.06 9.06
C GLN A 181 -44.62 5.90 9.97
N GLY A 182 -45.57 5.00 10.22
CA GLY A 182 -45.32 3.77 10.95
C GLY A 182 -44.24 2.90 10.31
N GLN A 183 -44.29 2.69 8.99
CA GLN A 183 -43.29 1.91 8.26
C GLN A 183 -41.91 2.58 8.29
N GLN A 184 -41.83 3.90 8.15
CA GLN A 184 -40.58 4.66 8.26
C GLN A 184 -39.95 4.52 9.65
N LEU A 185 -40.76 4.61 10.70
CA LEU A 185 -40.28 4.42 12.07
C LEU A 185 -39.83 2.98 12.31
N LEU A 186 -40.56 2.01 11.78
CA LEU A 186 -40.22 0.58 11.89
C LEU A 186 -38.88 0.30 11.22
N ALA A 187 -38.68 0.77 9.98
CA ALA A 187 -37.44 0.58 9.24
C ALA A 187 -36.21 1.07 10.03
N ARG A 188 -36.25 2.31 10.52
CA ARG A 188 -35.17 2.90 11.32
C ARG A 188 -34.95 2.15 12.63
N SER A 189 -36.03 1.75 13.29
CA SER A 189 -35.94 1.10 14.59
C SER A 189 -35.39 -0.33 14.50
N GLU A 190 -35.78 -1.08 13.47
CA GLU A 190 -35.24 -2.41 13.20
C GLU A 190 -33.76 -2.34 12.82
N ALA A 191 -33.36 -1.35 12.01
CA ALA A 191 -31.96 -1.14 11.67
C ALA A 191 -31.11 -0.83 12.92
N ALA A 192 -31.62 0.00 13.84
CA ALA A 192 -30.96 0.28 15.11
C ALA A 192 -30.81 -0.95 16.02
N LEU A 193 -31.76 -1.90 15.94
CA LEU A 193 -31.65 -3.20 16.62
C LEU A 193 -30.72 -4.18 15.90
N GLY A 194 -30.22 -3.85 14.70
CA GLY A 194 -29.45 -4.78 13.88
C GLY A 194 -30.29 -5.77 13.07
N ASN A 195 -31.63 -5.68 13.14
CA ASN A 195 -32.55 -6.52 12.40
C ASN A 195 -32.73 -6.01 10.96
N TYR A 196 -31.64 -5.94 10.20
CA TYR A 196 -31.63 -5.37 8.86
C TYR A 196 -32.62 -6.03 7.91
N LYS A 197 -32.93 -7.32 8.11
CA LYS A 197 -33.96 -8.02 7.36
C LYS A 197 -35.35 -7.40 7.53
N ALA A 198 -35.77 -7.18 8.78
CA ALA A 198 -37.04 -6.53 9.08
C ALA A 198 -37.03 -5.07 8.60
N ALA A 199 -35.88 -4.40 8.72
CA ALA A 199 -35.73 -3.02 8.27
C ALA A 199 -35.94 -2.87 6.76
N TYR A 200 -35.30 -3.70 5.91
CA TYR A 200 -35.51 -3.57 4.46
C TYR A 200 -36.92 -4.00 4.05
N GLN A 201 -37.57 -4.93 4.76
CA GLN A 201 -38.96 -5.29 4.49
C GLN A 201 -39.90 -4.10 4.74
N ALA A 202 -39.64 -3.31 5.78
CA ALA A 202 -40.33 -2.04 6.00
C ALA A 202 -40.02 -1.03 4.88
N HIS A 203 -38.77 -0.90 4.42
CA HIS A 203 -38.43 -0.07 3.25
C HIS A 203 -39.14 -0.50 1.95
N GLN A 204 -39.27 -1.81 1.69
CA GLN A 204 -40.06 -2.32 0.56
C GLN A 204 -41.51 -1.85 0.65
N ARG A 205 -42.06 -1.84 1.88
CA ARG A 205 -43.41 -1.36 2.11
C ARG A 205 -43.55 0.15 1.93
N ILE A 206 -42.58 0.93 2.38
CA ILE A 206 -42.50 2.39 2.14
C ILE A 206 -42.53 2.69 0.64
N VAL A 207 -41.69 2.01 -0.15
CA VAL A 207 -41.65 2.15 -1.61
C VAL A 207 -42.99 1.75 -2.22
N ALA A 208 -43.59 0.64 -1.78
CA ALA A 208 -44.89 0.19 -2.28
C ALA A 208 -46.04 1.17 -1.97
N ILE A 209 -46.09 1.74 -0.76
CA ILE A 209 -47.10 2.74 -0.36
C ILE A 209 -46.94 4.02 -1.19
N LYS A 210 -45.71 4.48 -1.39
CA LYS A 210 -45.43 5.69 -2.18
C LYS A 210 -45.66 5.50 -3.67
N GLY A 211 -45.50 4.28 -4.20
CA GLY A 211 -45.66 3.98 -5.62
C GLY A 211 -44.78 4.87 -6.49
N ASP A 212 -45.38 5.55 -7.47
CA ASP A 212 -44.68 6.45 -8.38
C ASP A 212 -44.04 7.66 -7.68
N ALA A 213 -44.50 8.01 -6.47
CA ALA A 213 -43.94 9.10 -5.67
C ALA A 213 -42.69 8.69 -4.86
N ALA A 214 -42.27 7.42 -4.91
CA ALA A 214 -41.05 6.96 -4.25
C ALA A 214 -39.81 7.67 -4.83
N SER A 215 -39.02 8.30 -3.96
CA SER A 215 -37.85 9.09 -4.34
C SER A 215 -36.63 8.20 -4.61
N ALA A 216 -35.57 8.77 -5.18
CA ALA A 216 -34.29 8.06 -5.30
C ALA A 216 -33.77 7.57 -3.94
N GLU A 217 -33.95 8.38 -2.89
CA GLU A 217 -33.52 8.06 -1.53
C GLU A 217 -34.29 6.87 -0.93
N ASP A 218 -35.60 6.76 -1.20
CA ASP A 218 -36.38 5.60 -0.73
C ASP A 218 -35.83 4.28 -1.27
N TYR A 219 -35.34 4.28 -2.53
CA TYR A 219 -34.70 3.12 -3.15
C TYR A 219 -33.26 2.91 -2.69
N ALA A 220 -32.52 4.00 -2.44
CA ALA A 220 -31.15 3.93 -1.93
C ALA A 220 -31.11 3.37 -0.50
N ASP A 221 -32.01 3.81 0.38
CA ASP A 221 -32.19 3.29 1.73
C ASP A 221 -32.56 1.80 1.72
N LEU A 222 -33.50 1.42 0.83
CA LEU A 222 -33.88 0.03 0.61
C LEU A 222 -32.65 -0.81 0.24
N ALA A 223 -31.91 -0.38 -0.80
CA ALA A 223 -30.74 -1.10 -1.26
C ALA A 223 -29.65 -1.20 -0.18
N GLY A 224 -29.32 -0.09 0.48
CA GLY A 224 -28.31 -0.05 1.54
C GLY A 224 -28.65 -0.98 2.69
N THR A 225 -29.93 -1.02 3.10
CA THR A 225 -30.39 -1.93 4.15
C THR A 225 -30.34 -3.40 3.73
N MET A 226 -30.64 -3.71 2.46
CA MET A 226 -30.47 -5.06 1.91
C MET A 226 -29.00 -5.49 1.90
N VAL A 227 -28.09 -4.57 1.54
CA VAL A 227 -26.64 -4.81 1.57
C VAL A 227 -26.16 -5.08 3.00
N LEU A 228 -26.64 -4.31 3.98
CA LEU A 228 -26.33 -4.55 5.41
C LEU A 228 -26.86 -5.91 5.88
N ALA A 229 -28.08 -6.29 5.50
CA ALA A 229 -28.66 -7.59 5.82
C ALA A 229 -27.85 -8.77 5.24
N ALA A 230 -27.17 -8.56 4.12
CA ALA A 230 -26.29 -9.52 3.46
C ALA A 230 -24.80 -9.32 3.82
N GLY A 231 -24.49 -8.65 4.94
CA GLY A 231 -23.13 -8.52 5.45
C GLY A 231 -22.20 -7.71 4.54
N GLY A 232 -22.74 -6.74 3.79
CA GLY A 232 -21.98 -5.90 2.86
C GLY A 232 -21.99 -6.40 1.41
N TYR A 233 -22.63 -7.53 1.12
CA TYR A 233 -22.77 -8.05 -0.25
C TYR A 233 -23.89 -7.35 -1.03
N VAL A 234 -23.62 -6.94 -2.28
CA VAL A 234 -24.63 -6.34 -3.17
C VAL A 234 -25.31 -7.43 -4.02
N SER A 235 -26.46 -7.89 -3.53
CA SER A 235 -27.30 -8.91 -4.18
C SER A 235 -27.94 -8.43 -5.49
N PRO A 236 -28.43 -9.34 -6.34
CA PRO A 236 -29.22 -8.98 -7.53
C PRO A 236 -30.44 -8.12 -7.21
N GLU A 237 -31.14 -8.39 -6.11
CA GLU A 237 -32.32 -7.63 -5.69
C GLU A 237 -31.95 -6.24 -5.16
N ALA A 238 -30.84 -6.12 -4.41
CA ALA A 238 -30.30 -4.83 -4.02
C ALA A 238 -29.88 -4.01 -5.25
N GLN A 239 -29.28 -4.65 -6.27
CA GLN A 239 -28.95 -3.99 -7.54
C GLN A 239 -30.18 -3.40 -8.22
N VAL A 240 -31.31 -4.11 -8.25
CA VAL A 240 -32.55 -3.57 -8.83
C VAL A 240 -33.00 -2.29 -8.11
N ALA A 241 -32.90 -2.25 -6.77
CA ALA A 241 -33.19 -1.05 -6.01
C ALA A 241 -32.17 0.08 -6.30
N LEU A 242 -30.87 -0.22 -6.41
CA LEU A 242 -29.84 0.76 -6.79
C LEU A 242 -30.09 1.35 -8.18
N GLU A 243 -30.48 0.54 -9.15
CA GLU A 243 -30.81 0.98 -10.50
C GLU A 243 -32.07 1.87 -10.50
N ALA A 244 -33.06 1.55 -9.68
CA ALA A 244 -34.25 2.37 -9.50
C ALA A 244 -33.93 3.73 -8.84
N ALA A 245 -32.97 3.78 -7.91
CA ALA A 245 -32.46 5.01 -7.33
C ALA A 245 -31.72 5.86 -8.40
N LEU A 246 -30.75 5.27 -9.11
CA LEU A 246 -29.96 5.95 -10.14
C LEU A 246 -30.77 6.42 -11.35
N THR A 247 -31.88 5.75 -11.66
CA THR A 247 -32.81 6.19 -12.71
C THR A 247 -33.53 7.48 -12.32
N ARG A 248 -33.83 7.66 -11.03
CA ARG A 248 -34.52 8.84 -10.49
C ARG A 248 -33.55 9.99 -10.22
N ASP A 249 -32.39 9.66 -9.66
CA ASP A 249 -31.32 10.60 -9.37
C ASP A 249 -29.98 9.94 -9.68
N ARG A 250 -29.35 10.39 -10.77
CA ARG A 250 -28.05 9.88 -11.20
C ARG A 250 -26.93 10.29 -10.24
N ASP A 251 -27.14 11.32 -9.42
CA ASP A 251 -26.19 11.88 -8.47
C ASP A 251 -26.34 11.33 -7.06
N ASN A 252 -27.29 10.41 -6.82
CA ASN A 252 -27.50 9.79 -5.51
C ASN A 252 -26.22 9.07 -5.02
N GLY A 253 -25.61 9.61 -3.96
CA GLY A 253 -24.30 9.18 -3.48
C GLY A 253 -24.29 7.76 -2.93
N ALA A 254 -25.30 7.36 -2.16
CA ALA A 254 -25.44 6.00 -1.65
C ALA A 254 -25.55 4.97 -2.79
N ALA A 255 -26.37 5.27 -3.80
CA ALA A 255 -26.54 4.38 -4.94
C ALA A 255 -25.25 4.25 -5.78
N ARG A 256 -24.52 5.36 -5.98
CA ARG A 256 -23.18 5.36 -6.62
C ARG A 256 -22.16 4.55 -5.81
N TYR A 257 -22.16 4.72 -4.49
CA TYR A 257 -21.27 3.99 -3.58
C TYR A 257 -21.47 2.48 -3.70
N TYR A 258 -22.70 2.01 -3.51
CA TYR A 258 -23.01 0.57 -3.59
C TYR A 258 -22.88 0.02 -5.01
N GLY A 259 -23.16 0.82 -6.05
CA GLY A 259 -22.88 0.45 -7.43
C GLY A 259 -21.38 0.20 -7.68
N GLY A 260 -20.52 1.06 -7.14
CA GLY A 260 -19.06 0.86 -7.17
C GLY A 260 -18.64 -0.39 -6.37
N LEU A 261 -19.21 -0.58 -5.18
CA LEU A 261 -18.96 -1.77 -4.34
C LEU A 261 -19.30 -3.06 -5.07
N MET A 262 -20.46 -3.12 -5.73
CA MET A 262 -20.88 -4.27 -6.54
C MET A 262 -19.88 -4.56 -7.68
N MET A 263 -19.38 -3.52 -8.34
CA MET A 263 -18.37 -3.67 -9.40
C MET A 263 -17.05 -4.20 -8.84
N ALA A 264 -16.64 -3.76 -7.66
CA ALA A 264 -15.46 -4.29 -6.98
C ALA A 264 -15.64 -5.78 -6.60
N GLN A 265 -16.79 -6.13 -6.01
CA GLN A 265 -17.15 -7.50 -5.61
C GLN A 265 -17.22 -8.46 -6.80
N THR A 266 -17.63 -7.97 -7.98
CA THR A 266 -17.76 -8.78 -9.20
C THR A 266 -16.51 -8.77 -10.09
N GLY A 267 -15.38 -8.27 -9.60
CA GLY A 267 -14.10 -8.33 -10.33
C GLY A 267 -13.95 -7.29 -11.43
N ARG A 268 -14.63 -6.14 -11.31
CA ARG A 268 -14.49 -4.97 -12.20
C ARG A 268 -13.91 -3.76 -11.44
N PRO A 269 -12.66 -3.85 -10.98
CA PRO A 269 -11.99 -2.74 -10.29
C PRO A 269 -11.86 -1.51 -11.20
N ASP A 270 -11.79 -1.69 -12.52
CA ASP A 270 -11.74 -0.61 -13.50
C ASP A 270 -13.03 0.24 -13.53
N ILE A 271 -14.20 -0.37 -13.34
CA ILE A 271 -15.47 0.35 -13.24
C ILE A 271 -15.62 0.93 -11.84
N ALA A 272 -15.38 0.11 -10.82
CA ALA A 272 -15.52 0.52 -9.42
C ALA A 272 -14.66 1.75 -9.09
N PHE A 273 -13.39 1.74 -9.52
CA PHE A 273 -12.47 2.86 -9.31
C PHE A 273 -12.98 4.14 -9.96
N ARG A 274 -13.47 4.09 -11.21
CA ARG A 274 -14.03 5.27 -11.89
C ARG A 274 -15.23 5.83 -11.13
N MET A 275 -16.18 4.97 -10.74
CA MET A 275 -17.38 5.36 -10.01
C MET A 275 -17.04 6.00 -8.65
N TRP A 276 -16.14 5.38 -7.88
CA TRP A 276 -15.76 5.88 -6.57
C TRP A 276 -14.87 7.12 -6.61
N ARG A 277 -14.03 7.27 -7.63
CA ARG A 277 -13.24 8.47 -7.85
C ARG A 277 -14.15 9.67 -8.17
N GLU A 278 -15.12 9.48 -9.07
CA GLU A 278 -16.11 10.50 -9.42
C GLU A 278 -17.00 10.83 -8.21
N LEU A 279 -17.44 9.82 -7.46
CA LEU A 279 -18.19 10.06 -6.23
C LEU A 279 -17.37 10.86 -5.22
N LEU A 280 -16.11 10.49 -4.96
CA LEU A 280 -15.26 11.23 -4.02
C LEU A 280 -14.99 12.67 -4.43
N SER A 281 -14.92 12.99 -5.74
CA SER A 281 -14.74 14.38 -6.18
C SER A 281 -15.96 15.24 -5.88
N ASP A 282 -17.14 14.64 -5.79
CA ASP A 282 -18.41 15.31 -5.51
C ASP A 282 -18.78 15.27 -4.02
N SER A 283 -17.97 14.59 -3.18
CA SER A 283 -18.30 14.31 -1.77
C SER A 283 -17.69 15.30 -0.79
N THR A 284 -18.34 15.45 0.36
CA THR A 284 -17.85 16.11 1.55
C THR A 284 -17.24 15.12 2.55
N PRO A 285 -16.43 15.56 3.53
CA PRO A 285 -15.91 14.70 4.58
C PRO A 285 -16.99 14.00 5.43
N ASP A 286 -18.19 14.61 5.54
CA ASP A 286 -19.29 14.11 6.37
C ASP A 286 -20.16 13.07 5.65
N ASP A 287 -19.99 12.90 4.33
CA ASP A 287 -20.77 11.92 3.58
C ASP A 287 -20.46 10.48 4.04
N PRO A 288 -21.48 9.62 4.26
CA PRO A 288 -21.29 8.29 4.85
C PRO A 288 -20.33 7.37 4.08
N TRP A 289 -20.19 7.58 2.77
CA TRP A 289 -19.34 6.77 1.89
C TRP A 289 -17.90 7.30 1.78
N THR A 290 -17.61 8.53 2.20
CA THR A 290 -16.29 9.15 2.00
C THR A 290 -15.20 8.32 2.66
N MET A 291 -15.31 8.03 3.96
CA MET A 291 -14.30 7.25 4.67
C MET A 291 -14.17 5.80 4.16
N PRO A 292 -15.28 5.05 3.94
CA PRO A 292 -15.22 3.72 3.34
C PRO A 292 -14.53 3.68 1.96
N ILE A 293 -14.76 4.68 1.10
CA ILE A 293 -14.11 4.73 -0.22
C ILE A 293 -12.63 5.05 -0.06
N ARG A 294 -12.27 6.07 0.74
CA ARG A 294 -10.88 6.48 0.95
C ARG A 294 -10.02 5.32 1.47
N ALA A 295 -10.57 4.48 2.34
CA ALA A 295 -9.87 3.30 2.87
C ALA A 295 -9.53 2.23 1.82
N GLN A 296 -10.18 2.24 0.65
CA GLN A 296 -10.09 1.15 -0.33
C GLN A 296 -9.66 1.61 -1.74
N ILE A 297 -9.81 2.90 -2.06
CA ILE A 297 -9.71 3.39 -3.43
C ILE A 297 -8.28 3.30 -4.00
N GLU A 298 -7.23 3.38 -3.18
CA GLU A 298 -5.84 3.25 -3.65
C GLU A 298 -5.53 1.82 -4.11
N GLU A 299 -5.90 0.81 -3.33
CA GLU A 299 -5.80 -0.59 -3.73
C GLU A 299 -6.67 -0.87 -4.97
N LEU A 300 -7.86 -0.28 -5.02
CA LEU A 300 -8.74 -0.40 -6.18
C LEU A 300 -8.14 0.25 -7.44
N ALA A 301 -7.45 1.38 -7.30
CA ALA A 301 -6.73 2.05 -8.38
C ALA A 301 -5.61 1.15 -8.92
N PHE A 302 -4.81 0.56 -8.04
CA PHE A 302 -3.77 -0.40 -8.41
C PHE A 302 -4.37 -1.58 -9.19
N ARG A 303 -5.46 -2.18 -8.70
CA ARG A 303 -6.16 -3.28 -9.40
C ARG A 303 -6.76 -2.87 -10.74
N ALA A 304 -7.14 -1.61 -10.89
CA ALA A 304 -7.60 -1.01 -12.14
C ALA A 304 -6.45 -0.70 -13.11
N GLY A 305 -5.18 -0.88 -12.70
CA GLY A 305 -3.99 -0.54 -13.48
C GLY A 305 -3.62 0.94 -13.44
N VAL A 306 -4.15 1.70 -12.47
CA VAL A 306 -3.87 3.12 -12.25
C VAL A 306 -2.84 3.27 -11.13
N ASN A 307 -1.56 3.27 -11.50
CA ASN A 307 -0.44 3.25 -10.54
C ASN A 307 -0.01 4.64 -10.05
N ASN A 308 -0.57 5.71 -10.61
CA ASN A 308 -0.24 7.10 -10.31
C ASN A 308 -1.42 7.84 -9.65
N PHE A 309 -2.38 7.11 -9.09
CA PHE A 309 -3.44 7.71 -8.31
C PHE A 309 -2.89 8.13 -6.94
N THR A 310 -3.17 9.36 -6.56
CA THR A 310 -2.90 9.89 -5.22
C THR A 310 -4.22 10.27 -4.60
N LEU A 311 -4.49 9.76 -3.40
CA LEU A 311 -5.69 10.10 -2.67
C LEU A 311 -5.72 11.61 -2.37
N PRO A 312 -6.75 12.36 -2.80
CA PRO A 312 -6.88 13.77 -2.42
C PRO A 312 -6.94 13.90 -0.90
N PRO A 313 -6.33 14.92 -0.27
CA PRO A 313 -6.52 15.17 1.15
C PRO A 313 -8.01 15.37 1.47
N LEU A 314 -8.43 15.09 2.71
CA LEU A 314 -9.74 15.55 3.15
C LEU A 314 -9.65 17.07 3.25
N ASP A 315 -10.51 17.79 2.54
CA ASP A 315 -10.78 19.19 2.83
C ASP A 315 -11.56 19.24 4.14
N THR A 316 -10.91 18.91 5.25
CA THR A 316 -11.36 19.41 6.55
C THR A 316 -11.32 20.93 6.44
N PRO A 317 -12.36 21.66 6.91
CA PRO A 317 -12.31 23.11 6.93
C PRO A 317 -10.96 23.52 7.51
N ALA A 318 -10.11 24.13 6.68
CA ALA A 318 -8.79 24.53 7.11
C ALA A 318 -9.00 25.40 8.35
N LEU A 319 -8.57 24.91 9.51
CA LEU A 319 -8.63 25.66 10.76
C LEU A 319 -8.16 27.08 10.46
N PRO A 320 -8.98 28.12 10.71
CA PRO A 320 -8.68 29.49 10.31
C PRO A 320 -7.23 29.83 10.66
N GLY A 321 -6.45 30.14 9.65
CA GLY A 321 -5.00 30.34 9.76
C GLY A 321 -4.50 31.29 8.69
N PRO A 322 -3.30 31.86 8.87
CA PRO A 322 -2.70 32.76 7.89
C PRO A 322 -2.61 32.07 6.52
N SER A 323 -2.97 32.80 5.47
CA SER A 323 -2.83 32.34 4.10
C SER A 323 -1.36 32.14 3.73
N GLN A 324 -1.08 31.46 2.60
CA GLN A 324 0.29 31.36 2.11
C GLN A 324 0.94 32.73 1.85
N GLU A 325 0.15 33.72 1.47
CA GLU A 325 0.60 35.10 1.30
C GLU A 325 0.98 35.74 2.65
N ASP A 326 0.15 35.53 3.69
CA ASP A 326 0.45 36.00 5.04
C ASP A 326 1.73 35.35 5.60
N MET A 327 1.97 34.07 5.30
CA MET A 327 3.20 33.37 5.70
C MET A 327 4.43 33.90 4.97
N ALA A 328 4.32 34.24 3.67
CA ALA A 328 5.41 34.83 2.90
C ALA A 328 5.76 36.22 3.42
N ASN A 329 4.75 37.05 3.68
CA ASN A 329 4.93 38.38 4.28
C ASN A 329 5.58 38.29 5.67
N ALA A 330 5.16 37.32 6.50
CA ALA A 330 5.73 37.08 7.82
C ALA A 330 7.21 36.62 7.79
N ALA A 331 7.64 35.97 6.71
CA ALA A 331 9.03 35.54 6.54
C ALA A 331 9.98 36.71 6.24
N GLU A 332 9.46 37.80 5.68
CA GLU A 332 10.22 39.03 5.39
C GLU A 332 10.28 40.00 6.58
N MET A 333 9.48 39.76 7.63
CA MET A 333 9.46 40.59 8.85
C MET A 333 10.69 40.38 9.73
N SER A 334 11.03 41.41 10.51
CA SER A 334 12.05 41.27 11.56
C SER A 334 11.62 40.25 12.61
N GLU A 335 12.57 39.63 13.31
CA GLU A 335 12.25 38.60 14.30
C GLU A 335 11.35 39.12 15.42
N GLY A 336 11.54 40.39 15.83
CA GLY A 336 10.71 41.05 16.84
C GLY A 336 9.29 41.32 16.36
N ASP A 337 9.11 41.84 15.14
CA ASP A 337 7.79 42.12 14.58
C ASP A 337 7.02 40.81 14.31
N ARG A 338 7.72 39.77 13.87
CA ARG A 338 7.16 38.43 13.70
C ARG A 338 6.69 37.84 15.04
N ALA A 339 7.47 38.01 16.11
CA ALA A 339 7.08 37.56 17.45
C ALA A 339 5.80 38.29 17.95
N SER A 340 5.72 39.61 17.78
CA SER A 340 4.52 40.38 18.13
C SER A 340 3.30 40.00 17.29
N MET A 341 3.48 39.72 15.99
CA MET A 341 2.41 39.23 15.13
C MET A 341 1.90 37.85 15.58
N ILE A 342 2.80 36.92 15.90
CA ILE A 342 2.45 35.58 16.39
C ILE A 342 1.71 35.69 17.72
N GLN A 343 2.19 36.51 18.65
CA GLN A 343 1.54 36.73 19.94
C GLN A 343 0.10 37.25 19.76
N GLY A 344 -0.10 38.25 18.89
CA GLY A 344 -1.45 38.77 18.61
C GLY A 344 -2.37 37.76 17.92
N MET A 345 -1.84 36.85 17.10
CA MET A 345 -2.64 35.74 16.52
C MET A 345 -3.07 34.73 17.59
N VAL A 346 -2.17 34.38 18.50
CA VAL A 346 -2.44 33.45 19.61
C VAL A 346 -3.46 34.05 20.58
N GLU A 347 -3.37 35.35 20.88
CA GLU A 347 -4.35 36.07 21.71
C GLU A 347 -5.74 36.06 21.07
N ARG A 348 -5.86 36.40 19.78
CA ARG A 348 -7.16 36.34 19.07
C ARG A 348 -7.77 34.93 19.06
N LEU A 349 -6.94 33.90 18.87
CA LEU A 349 -7.40 32.51 18.92
C LEU A 349 -7.88 32.15 20.33
N SER A 350 -7.13 32.53 21.37
CA SER A 350 -7.51 32.33 22.77
C SER A 350 -8.84 33.00 23.11
N ASP A 351 -9.01 34.26 22.72
CA ASP A 351 -10.24 35.03 22.99
C ASP A 351 -11.45 34.44 22.26
N ARG A 352 -11.28 34.03 21.00
CA ARG A 352 -12.33 33.37 20.23
C ARG A 352 -12.73 32.04 20.88
N LEU A 353 -11.77 31.19 21.21
CA LEU A 353 -12.05 29.89 21.84
C LEU A 353 -12.75 30.05 23.19
N ALA A 354 -12.40 31.08 23.97
CA ALA A 354 -13.07 31.38 25.24
C ALA A 354 -14.51 31.91 25.08
N THR A 355 -14.84 32.55 23.95
CA THR A 355 -16.14 33.22 23.75
C THR A 355 -17.10 32.42 22.87
N GLU A 356 -16.61 31.82 21.80
CA GLU A 356 -17.39 31.10 20.79
C GLU A 356 -17.24 29.57 20.90
N GLY A 357 -16.28 29.10 21.71
CA GLY A 357 -15.88 27.70 21.73
C GLY A 357 -15.05 27.33 20.50
N GLY A 358 -14.75 26.04 20.35
CA GLY A 358 -14.02 25.55 19.18
C GLY A 358 -13.83 24.05 19.19
N THR A 359 -13.24 23.53 18.11
CA THR A 359 -12.97 22.11 17.91
C THR A 359 -11.73 21.65 18.67
N PRO A 360 -11.59 20.35 19.01
CA PRO A 360 -10.40 19.83 19.70
C PRO A 360 -9.08 20.21 19.01
N ASP A 361 -9.07 20.28 17.68
CA ASP A 361 -7.89 20.64 16.90
C ASP A 361 -7.52 22.13 17.05
N GLU A 362 -8.49 23.04 17.23
CA GLU A 362 -8.22 24.45 17.53
C GLU A 362 -7.62 24.64 18.92
N TRP A 363 -8.14 23.91 19.90
CA TRP A 363 -7.60 23.89 21.26
C TRP A 363 -6.19 23.29 21.29
N ALA A 364 -5.96 22.18 20.58
CA ALA A 364 -4.64 21.58 20.41
C ALA A 364 -3.65 22.56 19.74
N ARG A 365 -4.10 23.32 18.74
CA ARG A 365 -3.28 24.35 18.07
C ARG A 365 -2.90 25.48 19.05
N LEU A 366 -3.83 25.95 19.87
CA LEU A 366 -3.54 26.98 20.88
C LEU A 366 -2.51 26.49 21.91
N ILE A 367 -2.66 25.27 22.42
CA ILE A 367 -1.73 24.65 23.37
C ILE A 367 -0.31 24.57 22.78
N ASN A 368 -0.17 24.07 21.55
CA ASN A 368 1.12 23.98 20.86
C ASN A 368 1.72 25.37 20.61
N ALA A 369 0.92 26.35 20.19
CA ALA A 369 1.40 27.71 19.92
C ALA A 369 1.94 28.39 21.19
N LEU A 370 1.25 28.24 22.32
CA LEU A 370 1.73 28.73 23.62
C LEU A 370 3.00 28.02 24.07
N GLY A 371 3.11 26.71 23.83
CA GLY A 371 4.34 25.95 24.07
C GLY A 371 5.54 26.47 23.27
N VAL A 372 5.35 26.75 21.97
CA VAL A 372 6.39 27.33 21.10
C VAL A 372 6.81 28.73 21.55
N LEU A 373 5.86 29.53 22.05
CA LEU A 373 6.14 30.86 22.63
C LEU A 373 6.81 30.79 24.02
N GLY A 374 6.92 29.60 24.61
CA GLY A 374 7.47 29.40 25.96
C GLY A 374 6.49 29.76 27.09
N ASP A 375 5.22 29.98 26.78
CA ASP A 375 4.16 30.33 27.74
C ASP A 375 3.53 29.07 28.36
N ALA A 376 4.34 28.33 29.11
CA ALA A 376 3.97 27.02 29.65
C ALA A 376 2.79 27.09 30.63
N ASP A 377 2.67 28.17 31.41
CA ASP A 377 1.59 28.32 32.37
C ASP A 377 0.24 28.50 31.67
N ARG A 378 0.17 29.30 30.60
CA ARG A 378 -1.06 29.42 29.81
C ARG A 378 -1.33 28.16 29.00
N ALA A 379 -0.33 27.52 28.42
CA ALA A 379 -0.51 26.26 27.71
C ALA A 379 -1.14 25.18 28.63
N ARG A 380 -0.67 25.09 29.87
CA ARG A 380 -1.22 24.18 30.89
C ARG A 380 -2.64 24.55 31.30
N ALA A 381 -2.93 25.84 31.50
CA ALA A 381 -4.29 26.30 31.82
C ALA A 381 -5.30 25.94 30.72
N ILE A 382 -4.96 26.21 29.45
CA ILE A 382 -5.79 25.87 28.29
C ILE A 382 -5.96 24.35 28.16
N TYR A 383 -4.91 23.56 28.43
CA TYR A 383 -5.02 22.10 28.42
C TYR A 383 -6.01 21.59 29.48
N LEU A 384 -5.91 22.06 30.72
CA LEU A 384 -6.83 21.68 31.80
C LEU A 384 -8.28 22.09 31.48
N GLU A 385 -8.47 23.30 30.94
CA GLU A 385 -9.78 23.77 30.50
C GLU A 385 -10.34 22.87 29.39
N SER A 386 -9.54 22.53 28.38
CA SER A 386 -9.95 21.67 27.28
C SER A 386 -10.41 20.28 27.76
N GLN A 387 -9.81 19.72 28.81
CA GLN A 387 -10.24 18.44 29.38
C GLN A 387 -11.66 18.50 29.95
N THR A 388 -12.05 19.65 30.52
CA THR A 388 -13.41 19.86 31.02
C THR A 388 -14.40 20.10 29.89
N VAL A 389 -14.02 20.88 28.87
CA VAL A 389 -14.85 21.19 27.70
C VAL A 389 -15.16 19.92 26.88
N PHE A 390 -14.18 19.03 26.70
CA PHE A 390 -14.33 17.79 25.91
C PHE A 390 -14.53 16.54 26.76
N ALA A 391 -15.05 16.69 27.99
CA ALA A 391 -15.35 15.57 28.87
C ALA A 391 -16.29 14.56 28.17
N GLY A 392 -15.88 13.29 28.12
CA GLY A 392 -16.63 12.22 27.46
C GLY A 392 -16.28 11.97 25.99
N ASN A 393 -15.40 12.77 25.37
CA ASN A 393 -14.88 12.51 24.03
C ASN A 393 -13.43 11.99 24.10
N ALA A 394 -13.28 10.66 24.13
CA ALA A 394 -11.97 10.01 24.29
C ALA A 394 -10.98 10.36 23.16
N ALA A 395 -11.45 10.52 21.92
CA ALA A 395 -10.60 10.87 20.78
C ALA A 395 -10.09 12.32 20.89
N ALA A 396 -10.96 13.26 21.28
CA ALA A 396 -10.58 14.65 21.52
C ALA A 396 -9.55 14.76 22.65
N LEU A 397 -9.77 14.06 23.77
CA LEU A 397 -8.84 14.06 24.90
C LEU A 397 -7.47 13.50 24.53
N ALA A 398 -7.40 12.46 23.69
CA ALA A 398 -6.14 11.92 23.20
C ALA A 398 -5.36 12.93 22.32
N ALA A 399 -6.06 13.64 21.43
CA ALA A 399 -5.45 14.69 20.60
C ALA A 399 -4.90 15.86 21.44
N LEU A 400 -5.65 16.27 22.47
CA LEU A 400 -5.24 17.34 23.39
C LEU A 400 -4.07 16.94 24.28
N ALA A 401 -4.03 15.68 24.74
CA ALA A 401 -2.90 15.15 25.49
C ALA A 401 -1.61 15.14 24.65
N ALA A 402 -1.69 14.78 23.37
CA ALA A 402 -0.55 14.84 22.45
C ALA A 402 -0.06 16.29 22.26
N ALA A 403 -0.98 17.26 22.15
CA ALA A 403 -0.63 18.68 22.06
C ALA A 403 0.04 19.19 23.36
N ALA A 404 -0.48 18.81 24.53
CA ALA A 404 0.12 19.14 25.82
C ALA A 404 1.54 18.54 25.97
N GLN A 405 1.74 17.31 25.48
CA GLN A 405 3.05 16.67 25.50
C GLN A 405 4.05 17.40 24.61
N ASN A 406 3.64 17.78 23.39
CA ASN A 406 4.47 18.58 22.48
C ASN A 406 4.81 19.96 23.04
N ALA A 407 3.88 20.57 23.78
CA ALA A 407 4.09 21.84 24.46
C ALA A 407 4.87 21.71 25.78
N GLY A 408 5.22 20.48 26.22
CA GLY A 408 5.95 20.23 27.46
C GLY A 408 5.14 20.45 28.74
N VAL A 409 3.81 20.39 28.67
CA VAL A 409 2.88 20.65 29.78
C VAL A 409 1.96 19.48 30.13
N ALA A 410 2.25 18.29 29.59
CA ALA A 410 1.58 17.06 29.98
C ALA A 410 2.10 16.58 31.34
N GLU A 411 1.34 16.85 32.41
CA GLU A 411 1.49 16.22 33.74
C GLU A 411 0.26 15.39 34.09
#